data_AF-A0A0L7MPR3-F1
#
_entry.id   AF-A0A0L7MPR3-F1
#
_cell.length_a   1.000
_cell.length_b   1.000
_cell.length_c   1.000
_cell.angle_alpha   90.00
_cell.angle_beta   90.00
_cell.angle_gamma   90.00
#
_symmetry.space_group_name_H-M   'P 1'
#
loop_
_entity.id
_entity.type
_entity.pdbx_description
1 polymer ?
#
loop_
_entity_poly.entity_id
_entity_poly.type
_entity_poly.pdbx_seq_one_letter_code
_entity_poly.pdbx_strand_id
1 'polypeptide(L)' 'MKQSEFQRWLAAQGATFSHGTRHLKVFLNGKQTIMPRHPSQEIGEGLRKAILKQLGLK' A
#
# COMPACT_ATOMS: atom_id res chain seq x y z
N MET A 1 -3.99 -6.67 -10.38
CA MET A 1 -4.41 -7.06 -9.00
C MET A 1 -5.20 -5.92 -8.39
N LYS A 2 -6.22 -6.23 -7.60
CA LYS A 2 -7.04 -5.19 -6.95
C LYS A 2 -6.26 -4.52 -5.82
N GLN A 3 -6.53 -3.25 -5.56
CA GLN A 3 -5.90 -2.53 -4.44
C GLN A 3 -6.20 -3.21 -3.09
N SER A 4 -7.37 -3.80 -2.93
CA SER A 4 -7.72 -4.59 -1.73
C SER A 4 -6.85 -5.83 -1.55
N GLU A 5 -6.51 -6.54 -2.64
CA GLU A 5 -5.59 -7.69 -2.60
C GLU A 5 -4.18 -7.23 -2.23
N PHE A 6 -3.73 -6.13 -2.82
CA PHE A 6 -2.42 -5.57 -2.51
C PHE A 6 -2.33 -5.10 -1.04
N GLN A 7 -3.39 -4.48 -0.51
CA GLN A 7 -3.47 -4.10 0.89
C GLN A 7 -3.36 -5.32 1.82
N ARG A 8 -4.08 -6.41 1.52
CA ARG A 8 -3.98 -7.67 2.30
C ARG A 8 -2.58 -8.28 2.22
N TRP A 9 -1.95 -8.23 1.05
CA TRP A 9 -0.58 -8.71 0.88
C TRP A 9 0.40 -7.89 1.72
N LEU A 10 0.29 -6.56 1.71
CA LEU A 10 1.09 -5.68 2.56
C LEU A 10 0.85 -5.95 4.05
N ALA A 11 -0.40 -6.18 4.46
CA ALA A 11 -0.74 -6.57 5.83
C ALA A 11 -0.03 -7.87 6.26
N ALA A 12 0.03 -8.86 5.36
CA ALA A 12 0.74 -10.12 5.60
C ALA A 12 2.27 -9.94 5.73
N GLN A 13 2.84 -8.87 5.15
CA GLN A 13 4.24 -8.48 5.36
C GLN A 13 4.45 -7.70 6.68
N GLY A 14 3.40 -7.51 7.49
CA GLY A 14 3.46 -6.75 8.74
C GLY A 14 3.19 -5.25 8.57
N ALA A 15 2.68 -4.80 7.42
CA ALA A 15 2.34 -3.40 7.24
C ALA A 15 1.09 -3.03 8.05
N THR A 16 1.09 -1.82 8.61
CA THR A 16 -0.05 -1.24 9.32
C THR A 16 -0.65 -0.09 8.50
N PHE A 17 -1.93 0.19 8.74
CA PHE A 17 -2.71 1.12 7.93
C PHE A 17 -3.40 2.16 8.80
N SER A 18 -3.39 3.41 8.33
CA SER A 18 -4.14 4.50 8.95
C SER A 18 -4.95 5.25 7.90
N HIS A 19 -6.17 5.65 8.27
CA HIS A 19 -7.05 6.40 7.39
C HIS A 19 -6.70 7.89 7.45
N GLY A 20 -6.19 8.43 6.35
CA GLY A 20 -6.20 9.87 6.10
C GLY A 20 -7.53 10.33 5.51
N THR A 21 -7.68 11.64 5.30
CA THR A 21 -8.89 12.24 4.72
C THR A 21 -9.19 11.70 3.32
N ARG A 22 -8.16 11.58 2.46
CA ARG A 22 -8.31 11.16 1.05
C ARG A 22 -7.56 9.87 0.70
N HIS A 23 -6.43 9.61 1.35
CA HIS A 23 -5.56 8.47 1.07
C HIS A 23 -5.44 7.54 2.28
N LEU A 24 -5.07 6.29 2.02
CA LEU A 24 -4.65 5.34 3.04
C LEU A 24 -3.15 5.53 3.29
N LYS A 25 -2.75 5.73 4.55
CA LYS A 25 -1.35 5.73 4.94
C LYS A 25 -0.94 4.31 5.26
N VAL A 26 0.18 3.86 4.73
CA VAL A 26 0.75 2.53 4.95
C VAL A 26 2.09 2.70 5.66
N PHE A 27 2.30 1.95 6.73
CA PHE A 27 3.55 1.98 7.51
C PHE A 27 4.15 0.58 7.59
N LEU A 28 5.46 0.47 7.40
CA LEU A 28 6.21 -0.78 7.55
C LEU A 28 7.64 -0.48 7.97
N ASN A 29 8.12 -1.09 9.07
CA ASN A 29 9.51 -1.00 9.53
C ASN A 29 10.05 0.45 9.60
N GLY A 30 9.26 1.39 10.12
CA GLY A 30 9.61 2.81 10.22
C GLY A 30 9.52 3.60 8.90
N LYS A 31 9.18 2.95 7.79
CA LYS A 31 8.92 3.58 6.49
C LYS A 31 7.43 3.81 6.32
N GLN A 32 7.09 4.80 5.49
CA GLN A 32 5.71 5.15 5.19
C GLN A 32 5.51 5.41 3.71
N THR A 33 4.29 5.16 3.24
CA THR A 33 3.81 5.57 1.92
C THR A 33 2.31 5.85 1.96
N ILE A 34 1.77 6.38 0.87
CA ILE A 34 0.35 6.63 0.66
C ILE A 34 -0.18 5.77 -0.48
N MET A 35 -1.38 5.23 -0.28
CA MET A 35 -2.10 4.46 -1.29
C MET A 35 -3.48 5.10 -1.54
N PRO A 36 -3.95 5.18 -2.80
CA PRO A 36 -5.34 5.49 -3.11
C PRO A 36 -6.31 4.54 -2.39
N ARG A 37 -7.53 5.01 -2.14
CA ARG A 37 -8.59 4.22 -1.49
C ARG A 37 -9.63 3.77 -2.53
N HIS A 38 -9.19 2.98 -3.49
CA HIS A 38 -10.06 2.41 -4.52
C HIS A 38 -9.97 0.88 -4.49
N PRO A 39 -10.52 0.22 -3.44
CA PRO A 39 -10.29 -1.21 -3.18
C PRO A 39 -10.72 -2.14 -4.32
N SER A 40 -11.70 -1.73 -5.12
CA SER A 40 -12.21 -2.48 -6.28
C SER A 40 -11.43 -2.23 -7.57
N GLN A 41 -10.65 -1.15 -7.66
CA GLN A 41 -9.85 -0.84 -8.84
C GLN A 41 -8.54 -1.62 -8.82
N GLU A 42 -8.00 -1.87 -10.01
CA GLU A 42 -6.68 -2.44 -10.15
C GLU A 42 -5.61 -1.42 -9.74
N ILE A 43 -4.55 -1.90 -9.09
CA ILE A 43 -3.36 -1.09 -8.85
C ILE A 43 -2.49 -1.11 -10.10
N GLY A 44 -2.13 0.08 -10.60
CA GLY A 44 -1.16 0.20 -11.68
C GLY A 44 0.21 -0.34 -11.24
N GLU A 45 0.88 -1.08 -12.12
CA GLU A 45 2.14 -1.75 -11.79
C GLU A 45 3.26 -0.75 -11.42
N GLY A 46 3.28 0.44 -12.01
CA GLY A 46 4.21 1.51 -11.62
C GLY A 46 4.00 1.98 -10.17
N LEU A 47 2.75 2.19 -9.76
CA LEU A 47 2.40 2.58 -8.39
C LEU A 47 2.75 1.46 -7.41
N ARG A 48 2.44 0.21 -7.76
CA ARG A 48 2.80 -0.96 -6.94
C ARG A 48 4.30 -1.03 -6.69
N LYS A 49 5.12 -0.95 -7.75
CA LYS A 49 6.60 -0.95 -7.64
C LYS A 49 7.13 0.23 -6.82
N ALA A 50 6.53 1.41 -6.98
CA ALA A 50 6.89 2.58 -6.19
C ALA A 50 6.62 2.37 -4.69
N ILE A 51 5.45 1.84 -4.34
CA ILE A 51 5.08 1.51 -2.96
C ILE A 51 6.04 0.48 -2.36
N LEU A 52 6.35 -0.60 -3.07
CA LEU A 52 7.30 -1.61 -2.60
C LEU A 52 8.67 -1.01 -2.32
N LYS A 53 9.20 -0.24 -3.28
CA LYS A 53 10.48 0.47 -3.13
C LYS A 53 10.49 1.41 -1.93
N GLN A 54 9.43 2.19 -1.74
CA GLN A 54 9.30 3.13 -0.61
C GLN A 54 9.21 2.42 0.73
N LEU A 55 8.54 1.27 0.79
CA LEU A 55 8.45 0.43 1.98
C LEU A 55 9.71 -0.44 2.18
N GLY A 56 10.66 -0.42 1.25
CA GLY A 56 11.87 -1.23 1.32
C GLY A 56 11.64 -2.73 1.10
N LEU A 57 10.51 -3.09 0.48
CA LEU A 57 10.22 -4.44 0.03
C LEU A 57 10.84 -4.60 -1.37
N LYS A 58 11.70 -5.62 -1.52
CA LYS A 58 12.38 -5.94 -2.78
C LYS A 58 11.50 -6.77 -3.69
#